data_AF-A0AAE8MMR3-F1
#
_entry.id   AF-A0AAE8MMR3-F1
#
_cell.length_a   1.000
_cell.length_b   1.000
_cell.length_c   1.000
_cell.angle_alpha   90.00
_cell.angle_beta   90.00
_cell.angle_gamma   90.00
#
_symmetry.space_group_name_H-M   'P 1'
#
loop_
_entity.id
_entity.type
_entity.pdbx_description
1 polymer ?
#
loop_
_entity_poly.entity_id
_entity_poly.type
_entity_poly.pdbx_seq_one_letter_code
_entity_poly.pdbx_strand_id
1 'polypeptide(L)'
;MRILYTDDESVIAKRSISAPTPGQVSTIDERTERSGQVDLPEAAWWASLRLEVYSAVVTQTPFTSKSDHLHADKNFVPVDDKEWANLMLLHLADIIRYCFSESKDTDNYTDLLRHLTTWSNSKPDSFDPIYTCGRPEGQVLPDIWVYNESVAAGLQYYHIGRMLLISHDPRLPKIGPAKKKEMKRIEHEMKNDAKLVCAIAYGMGEANPTYLTACMAIALVGDLFDRRAEQNTLLGVLDNATDRFGWQTSYIREHLKEAWGWV
;
A
#
# COMPACT_ATOMS: atom_id res chain seq x y z
N MET A 1 -10.93 -19.11 1.45
CA MET A 1 -12.02 -19.81 0.72
C MET A 1 -11.42 -20.31 -0.60
N ARG A 2 -11.45 -21.62 -0.86
CA ARG A 2 -10.81 -22.28 -2.01
C ARG A 2 -11.68 -22.11 -3.26
N ILE A 3 -11.09 -21.74 -4.39
CA ILE A 3 -11.74 -21.69 -5.70
C ILE A 3 -11.42 -22.98 -6.45
N LEU A 4 -12.44 -23.68 -6.95
CA LEU A 4 -12.32 -24.75 -7.94
C LEU A 4 -12.88 -24.20 -9.26
N TYR A 5 -12.06 -24.26 -10.31
CA TYR A 5 -12.45 -23.99 -11.69
C TYR A 5 -13.11 -25.25 -12.27
N THR A 6 -14.22 -25.04 -12.97
CA THR A 6 -14.76 -26.00 -13.95
C THR A 6 -15.03 -25.24 -15.23
N ASP A 7 -14.35 -25.66 -16.30
CA ASP A 7 -14.58 -25.26 -17.68
C ASP A 7 -15.98 -25.67 -18.14
N ASP A 8 -16.62 -24.83 -18.96
CA ASP A 8 -17.54 -25.33 -19.99
C ASP A 8 -17.56 -24.42 -21.23
N GLU A 9 -17.52 -25.07 -22.38
CA GLU A 9 -17.47 -24.48 -23.72
C GLU A 9 -18.86 -24.00 -24.20
N SER A 10 -18.80 -23.16 -25.23
CA SER A 10 -19.78 -23.02 -26.32
C SER A 10 -20.87 -21.94 -26.22
N VAL A 11 -20.81 -20.97 -27.14
CA VAL A 11 -21.68 -20.86 -28.34
C VAL A 11 -21.65 -19.41 -28.83
N ILE A 12 -21.15 -19.24 -30.06
CA ILE A 12 -21.14 -17.98 -30.82
C ILE A 12 -22.54 -17.76 -31.41
N ALA A 13 -23.24 -16.71 -30.96
CA ALA A 13 -24.45 -16.21 -31.60
C ALA A 13 -24.19 -14.85 -32.28
N LYS A 14 -24.16 -14.87 -33.62
CA LYS A 14 -24.05 -13.68 -34.47
C LYS A 14 -25.31 -12.81 -34.34
N ARG A 15 -25.18 -11.55 -33.91
CA ARG A 15 -26.23 -10.53 -34.02
C ARG A 15 -25.88 -9.54 -35.13
N SER A 16 -26.79 -9.42 -36.08
CA SER A 16 -26.73 -8.56 -37.27
C SER A 16 -26.72 -7.07 -36.89
N ILE A 17 -25.81 -6.32 -37.50
CA ILE A 17 -25.68 -4.86 -37.32
C ILE A 17 -26.56 -4.16 -38.36
N SER A 18 -27.55 -3.40 -37.91
CA SER A 18 -28.33 -2.46 -38.73
C SER A 18 -27.65 -1.09 -38.79
N ALA A 19 -27.49 -0.53 -39.98
CA ALA A 19 -26.91 0.80 -40.21
C ALA A 19 -27.80 1.93 -39.65
N PRO A 20 -27.22 3.03 -39.11
CA PRO A 20 -28.00 4.16 -38.62
C PRO A 20 -28.31 5.18 -39.72
N THR A 21 -29.54 5.69 -39.69
CA THR A 21 -30.11 6.73 -40.57
C THR A 21 -29.51 8.11 -40.24
N PRO A 22 -29.28 9.01 -41.22
CA PRO A 22 -28.58 10.27 -40.98
C PRO A 22 -29.52 11.37 -40.48
N GLY A 23 -29.10 12.06 -39.41
CA GLY A 23 -29.58 13.41 -39.11
C GLY A 23 -30.17 13.60 -37.72
N GLN A 24 -29.32 13.63 -36.69
CA GLN A 24 -29.46 14.56 -35.56
C GLN A 24 -28.05 14.99 -35.11
N VAL A 25 -27.79 16.29 -35.19
CA VAL A 25 -26.56 16.92 -34.70
C VAL A 25 -26.53 16.77 -33.18
N SER A 26 -25.72 15.84 -32.68
CA SER A 26 -25.29 15.81 -31.28
C SER A 26 -24.03 16.67 -31.16
N THR A 27 -24.13 17.69 -30.32
CA THR A 27 -23.01 18.45 -29.74
C THR A 27 -21.80 17.55 -29.53
N ILE A 28 -20.71 17.90 -30.22
CA ILE A 28 -19.40 17.28 -30.05
C ILE A 28 -19.01 17.43 -28.58
N ASP A 29 -18.98 16.31 -27.88
CA ASP A 29 -18.50 16.19 -26.51
C ASP A 29 -17.00 16.51 -26.54
N GLU A 30 -16.64 17.70 -26.07
CA GLU A 30 -15.28 18.27 -25.95
C GLU A 30 -14.41 17.52 -24.90
N ARG A 31 -14.60 16.21 -24.75
CA ARG A 31 -13.83 15.36 -23.83
C ARG A 31 -12.91 14.36 -24.52
N THR A 32 -12.69 14.53 -25.82
CA THR A 32 -11.62 13.82 -26.52
C THR A 32 -10.42 14.74 -26.60
N GLU A 33 -9.27 14.29 -26.08
CA GLU A 33 -7.98 14.99 -25.91
C GLU A 33 -7.71 15.65 -24.54
N ARG A 34 -7.77 14.86 -23.45
CA ARG A 34 -6.89 15.12 -22.29
C ARG A 34 -5.63 14.27 -22.41
N SER A 35 -4.81 14.59 -23.41
CA SER A 35 -3.48 14.00 -23.57
C SER A 35 -2.51 14.59 -22.54
N GLY A 36 -2.27 13.85 -21.45
CA GLY A 36 -0.93 13.68 -20.85
C GLY A 36 -0.17 14.91 -20.32
N GLN A 37 -0.81 16.04 -20.04
CA GLN A 37 -0.11 17.18 -19.45
C GLN A 37 -0.14 17.06 -17.91
N VAL A 38 0.95 16.55 -17.34
CA VAL A 38 1.15 16.52 -15.89
C VAL A 38 1.18 17.96 -15.39
N ASP A 39 0.18 18.36 -14.61
CA ASP A 39 0.17 19.68 -13.98
C ASP A 39 1.24 19.69 -12.88
N LEU A 40 2.26 20.53 -13.05
CA LEU A 40 3.44 20.57 -12.17
C LEU A 40 3.07 20.80 -10.68
N PRO A 41 2.10 21.66 -10.33
CA PRO A 41 1.62 21.81 -8.97
C PRO A 41 1.00 20.52 -8.40
N GLU A 42 0.23 19.78 -9.20
CA GLU A 42 -0.39 18.52 -8.77
C GLU A 42 0.70 17.46 -8.50
N ALA A 43 1.65 17.30 -9.41
CA ALA A 43 2.75 16.35 -9.22
C ALA A 43 3.61 16.69 -7.99
N ALA A 44 3.90 17.97 -7.78
CA ALA A 44 4.62 18.45 -6.60
C ALA A 44 3.84 18.17 -5.31
N TRP A 45 2.51 18.34 -5.33
CA TRP A 45 1.66 18.02 -4.17
C TRP A 45 1.71 16.53 -3.82
N TRP A 46 1.56 15.64 -4.81
CA TRP A 46 1.67 14.19 -4.58
C TRP A 46 3.06 13.79 -4.08
N ALA A 47 4.12 14.41 -4.59
CA ALA A 47 5.48 14.19 -4.10
C ALA A 47 5.63 14.63 -2.63
N SER A 48 5.11 15.82 -2.28
CA SER A 48 5.10 16.32 -0.91
C SER A 48 4.37 15.38 0.04
N LEU A 49 3.17 14.91 -0.34
CA LEU A 49 2.37 14.00 0.48
C LEU A 49 3.12 12.68 0.76
N ARG A 50 3.82 12.11 -0.24
CA ARG A 50 4.62 10.89 -0.04
C ARG A 50 5.76 11.11 0.94
N LEU A 51 6.42 12.26 0.89
CA LEU A 51 7.49 12.61 1.84
C LEU A 51 6.95 12.83 3.26
N GLU A 52 5.79 13.48 3.38
CA GLU A 52 5.12 13.68 4.67
C GLU A 52 4.69 12.35 5.29
N VAL A 53 4.06 11.47 4.50
CA VAL A 53 3.69 10.12 4.91
C VAL A 53 4.92 9.33 5.33
N TYR A 54 5.99 9.36 4.53
CA TYR A 54 7.25 8.71 4.87
C TYR A 54 7.80 9.19 6.20
N SER A 55 7.94 10.52 6.34
CA SER A 55 8.47 11.15 7.55
C SER A 55 7.63 10.76 8.77
N ALA A 56 6.31 10.91 8.70
CA ALA A 56 5.39 10.62 9.78
C ALA A 56 5.44 9.15 10.23
N VAL A 57 5.54 8.21 9.28
CA VAL A 57 5.67 6.79 9.60
C VAL A 57 6.99 6.50 10.32
N VAL A 58 8.08 7.05 9.80
CA VAL A 58 9.43 6.86 10.33
C VAL A 58 9.61 7.46 11.72
N THR A 59 9.12 8.68 11.94
CA THR A 59 9.26 9.39 13.22
C THR A 59 8.12 9.06 14.18
N GLN A 60 7.09 8.34 13.72
CA GLN A 60 5.84 8.08 14.44
C GLN A 60 5.18 9.37 14.96
N THR A 61 5.32 10.47 14.22
CA THR A 61 4.72 11.76 14.58
C THR A 61 3.59 12.12 13.61
N PRO A 62 2.48 12.70 14.09
CA PRO A 62 1.45 13.20 13.19
C PRO A 62 2.01 14.35 12.35
N PHE A 63 1.55 14.45 11.09
CA PHE A 63 1.84 15.60 10.25
C PHE A 63 0.59 16.47 10.07
N THR A 64 0.81 17.78 10.03
CA THR A 64 -0.25 18.80 10.13
C THR A 64 -0.71 19.35 8.79
N SER A 65 -0.18 18.85 7.67
CA SER A 65 -0.28 19.54 6.39
C SER A 65 -1.71 19.97 6.06
N LYS A 66 -1.90 21.29 6.10
CA LYS A 66 -3.14 22.05 5.87
C LYS A 66 -3.54 22.08 4.39
N SER A 67 -2.96 21.23 3.56
CA SER A 67 -3.26 21.10 2.13
C SER A 67 -4.50 20.23 1.87
N ASP A 68 -5.45 20.25 2.80
CA ASP A 68 -6.67 19.43 2.84
C ASP A 68 -7.70 19.77 1.75
N HIS A 69 -7.46 20.76 0.88
CA HIS A 69 -8.56 21.36 0.10
C HIS A 69 -8.44 21.27 -1.42
N LEU A 70 -7.26 20.97 -2.00
CA LEU A 70 -7.12 21.01 -3.46
C LEU A 70 -7.29 19.64 -4.15
N HIS A 71 -6.89 18.55 -3.49
CA HIS A 71 -6.92 17.18 -4.05
C HIS A 71 -7.37 16.11 -3.03
N ALA A 72 -7.94 16.52 -1.89
CA ALA A 72 -8.40 15.61 -0.85
C ALA A 72 -9.83 15.09 -1.06
N ASP A 73 -10.49 15.46 -2.16
CA ASP A 73 -11.77 14.86 -2.50
C ASP A 73 -11.53 13.38 -2.86
N LYS A 74 -12.05 12.48 -2.04
CA LYS A 74 -11.94 11.01 -2.21
C LYS A 74 -13.19 10.43 -2.87
N ASN A 75 -14.13 11.28 -3.29
CA ASN A 75 -15.38 10.86 -3.90
C ASN A 75 -15.30 10.70 -5.43
N PHE A 76 -14.10 10.75 -6.01
CA PHE A 76 -13.92 10.42 -7.42
C PHE A 76 -13.85 8.89 -7.59
N VAL A 77 -14.26 8.43 -8.76
CA VAL A 77 -14.08 7.03 -9.17
C VAL A 77 -12.73 6.95 -9.88
N PRO A 78 -11.74 6.24 -9.34
CA PRO A 78 -10.42 6.15 -9.97
C PRO A 78 -10.51 5.48 -11.34
N VAL A 79 -9.93 6.11 -12.34
CA VAL A 79 -10.02 5.70 -13.75
C VAL A 79 -8.84 4.81 -14.17
N ASP A 80 -7.67 4.99 -13.55
CA ASP A 80 -6.45 4.25 -13.85
C ASP A 80 -5.70 3.78 -12.58
N ASP A 81 -4.65 2.99 -12.77
CA ASP A 81 -3.86 2.43 -11.67
C ASP A 81 -3.19 3.51 -10.80
N LYS A 82 -2.82 4.66 -11.40
CA LYS A 82 -2.20 5.78 -10.70
C LYS A 82 -3.20 6.43 -9.76
N GLU A 83 -4.41 6.68 -10.23
CA GLU A 83 -5.51 7.20 -9.41
C GLU A 83 -5.89 6.23 -8.29
N TRP A 84 -5.91 4.92 -8.55
CA TRP A 84 -6.14 3.90 -7.50
C TRP A 84 -5.04 3.90 -6.43
N ALA A 85 -3.77 4.01 -6.83
CA ALA A 85 -2.64 4.09 -5.92
C ALA A 85 -2.66 5.38 -5.09
N ASN A 86 -2.99 6.50 -5.74
CA ASN A 86 -3.15 7.81 -5.10
C ASN A 86 -4.31 7.82 -4.11
N LEU A 87 -5.46 7.20 -4.43
CA LEU A 87 -6.56 7.02 -3.49
C LEU A 87 -6.11 6.24 -2.25
N MET A 88 -5.32 5.17 -2.42
CA MET A 88 -4.77 4.44 -1.28
C MET A 88 -3.80 5.29 -0.47
N LEU A 89 -2.96 6.10 -1.10
CA LEU A 89 -2.09 7.04 -0.39
C LEU A 89 -2.89 8.04 0.46
N LEU A 90 -4.02 8.54 -0.04
CA LEU A 90 -4.93 9.41 0.72
C LEU A 90 -5.58 8.70 1.90
N HIS A 91 -5.95 7.43 1.76
CA HIS A 91 -6.44 6.64 2.89
C HIS A 91 -5.34 6.37 3.91
N LEU A 92 -4.12 6.06 3.46
CA LEU A 92 -2.97 5.88 4.34
C LEU A 92 -2.66 7.15 5.14
N ALA A 93 -2.73 8.33 4.51
CA ALA A 93 -2.56 9.61 5.19
C ALA A 93 -3.56 9.80 6.34
N ASP A 94 -4.85 9.48 6.13
CA ASP A 94 -5.84 9.55 7.21
C ASP A 94 -5.58 8.53 8.31
N ILE A 95 -5.20 7.31 7.95
CA ILE A 95 -4.83 6.25 8.89
C ILE A 95 -3.67 6.72 9.77
N ILE A 96 -2.63 7.31 9.19
CA ILE A 96 -1.47 7.85 9.92
C ILE A 96 -1.91 8.96 10.89
N ARG A 97 -2.73 9.89 10.43
CA ARG A 97 -3.27 10.97 11.28
C ARG A 97 -4.05 10.41 12.47
N TYR A 98 -4.85 9.36 12.25
CA TYR A 98 -5.54 8.66 13.33
C TYR A 98 -4.58 7.91 14.25
N CYS A 99 -3.63 7.15 13.71
CA CYS A 99 -2.72 6.32 14.50
C CYS A 99 -1.78 7.16 15.37
N PHE A 100 -1.38 8.36 14.93
CA PHE A 100 -0.50 9.24 15.68
C PHE A 100 -1.22 10.44 16.33
N SER A 101 -2.56 10.49 16.33
CA SER A 101 -3.33 11.43 17.15
C SER A 101 -3.38 11.01 18.62
N GLU A 102 -3.63 11.96 19.52
CA GLU A 102 -3.85 11.69 20.94
C GLU A 102 -5.24 11.08 21.21
N SER A 103 -6.25 11.45 20.42
CA SER A 103 -7.63 10.97 20.57
C SER A 103 -7.89 9.74 19.69
N LYS A 104 -8.18 8.61 20.33
CA LYS A 104 -8.63 7.38 19.66
C LYS A 104 -10.14 7.28 19.74
N ASP A 105 -10.80 7.64 18.65
CA ASP A 105 -12.22 7.45 18.46
C ASP A 105 -12.51 6.11 17.76
N THR A 106 -13.55 5.40 18.22
CA THR A 106 -13.94 4.10 17.67
C THR A 106 -14.72 4.25 16.36
N ASP A 107 -15.49 5.34 16.23
CA ASP A 107 -16.26 5.59 15.01
C ASP A 107 -15.32 5.97 13.87
N ASN A 108 -14.37 6.90 14.11
CA ASN A 108 -13.31 7.22 13.15
C ASN A 108 -12.49 5.98 12.75
N TYR A 109 -12.09 5.14 13.71
CA TYR A 109 -11.42 3.86 13.40
C TYR A 109 -12.24 2.98 12.47
N THR A 110 -13.53 2.84 12.75
CA THR A 110 -14.45 2.00 11.96
C THR A 110 -14.59 2.53 10.53
N ASP A 111 -14.62 3.85 10.37
CA ASP A 111 -14.67 4.52 9.07
C ASP A 111 -13.39 4.32 8.26
N LEU A 112 -12.22 4.43 8.89
CA LEU A 112 -10.93 4.16 8.26
C LEU A 112 -10.79 2.70 7.83
N LEU A 113 -11.19 1.77 8.69
CA LEU A 113 -11.21 0.34 8.37
C LEU A 113 -12.17 0.04 7.21
N ARG A 114 -13.33 0.70 7.17
CA ARG A 114 -14.29 0.62 6.08
C ARG A 114 -13.67 1.11 4.77
N HIS A 115 -13.02 2.28 4.75
CA HIS A 115 -12.33 2.79 3.56
C HIS A 115 -11.24 1.83 3.06
N LEU A 116 -10.38 1.33 3.95
CA LEU A 116 -9.33 0.37 3.60
C LEU A 116 -9.91 -0.92 3.01
N THR A 117 -11.00 -1.42 3.59
CA THR A 117 -11.69 -2.64 3.13
C THR A 117 -12.37 -2.43 1.78
N THR A 118 -13.07 -1.31 1.60
CA THR A 118 -13.70 -0.94 0.32
C THR A 118 -12.65 -0.82 -0.77
N TRP A 119 -11.53 -0.14 -0.52
CA TRP A 119 -10.45 -0.04 -1.50
C TRP A 119 -9.95 -1.43 -1.92
N SER A 120 -9.69 -2.33 -0.95
CA SER A 120 -9.20 -3.69 -1.22
C SER A 120 -10.16 -4.54 -2.05
N ASN A 121 -11.47 -4.35 -1.87
CA ASN A 121 -12.52 -5.11 -2.53
C ASN A 121 -12.90 -4.54 -3.91
N SER A 122 -12.65 -3.25 -4.12
CA SER A 122 -13.05 -2.54 -5.34
C SER A 122 -11.90 -2.29 -6.31
N LYS A 123 -10.64 -2.48 -5.89
CA LYS A 123 -9.47 -2.32 -6.77
C LYS A 123 -9.59 -3.18 -8.04
N PRO A 124 -9.14 -2.70 -9.21
CA PRO A 124 -9.24 -3.44 -10.46
C PRO A 124 -8.29 -4.63 -10.49
N ASP A 125 -8.54 -5.55 -11.43
CA ASP A 125 -7.77 -6.79 -11.62
C ASP A 125 -6.26 -6.53 -11.90
N SER A 126 -5.90 -5.32 -12.36
CA SER A 126 -4.49 -4.91 -12.50
C SER A 126 -3.72 -4.93 -11.17
N PHE A 127 -4.42 -4.87 -10.03
CA PHE A 127 -3.84 -4.97 -8.69
C PHE A 127 -3.65 -6.41 -8.21
N ASP A 128 -4.06 -7.41 -8.99
CA ASP A 128 -3.72 -8.78 -8.69
C ASP A 128 -2.29 -9.08 -9.17
N PRO A 129 -1.46 -9.78 -8.37
CA PRO A 129 -0.12 -10.11 -8.80
C PRO A 129 -0.11 -10.95 -10.08
N ILE A 130 0.78 -10.61 -11.01
CA ILE A 130 1.05 -11.39 -12.23
C ILE A 130 1.62 -12.76 -11.86
N TYR A 131 2.44 -12.79 -10.80
CA TYR A 131 3.09 -14.00 -10.33
C TYR A 131 3.19 -14.00 -8.81
N THR A 132 2.91 -15.15 -8.20
CA THR A 132 3.16 -15.40 -6.78
C THR A 132 3.84 -16.76 -6.59
N CYS A 133 4.95 -16.79 -5.86
CA CYS A 133 5.53 -18.02 -5.34
C CYS A 133 5.79 -17.85 -3.84
N GLY A 134 5.12 -18.68 -3.03
CA GLY A 134 5.02 -18.46 -1.59
C GLY A 134 6.35 -18.55 -0.83
N ARG A 135 7.34 -19.25 -1.38
CA ARG A 135 8.72 -19.35 -0.90
C ARG A 135 9.51 -20.22 -1.91
N PRO A 136 10.24 -19.61 -2.85
CA PRO A 136 11.29 -20.35 -3.54
C PRO A 136 12.25 -20.94 -2.49
N GLU A 137 12.83 -22.11 -2.73
CA GLU A 137 13.61 -22.85 -1.73
C GLU A 137 14.61 -21.94 -0.98
N GLY A 138 14.47 -21.89 0.35
CA GLY A 138 15.37 -21.14 1.24
C GLY A 138 15.13 -19.64 1.34
N GLN A 139 14.18 -19.05 0.61
CA GLN A 139 13.92 -17.61 0.67
C GLN A 139 13.05 -17.19 1.87
N VAL A 140 13.33 -15.99 2.38
CA VAL A 140 12.56 -15.37 3.47
C VAL A 140 11.23 -14.80 2.96
N LEU A 141 11.31 -14.05 1.86
CA LEU A 141 10.20 -13.37 1.20
C LEU A 141 9.60 -14.28 0.13
N PRO A 142 8.29 -14.17 -0.13
CA PRO A 142 7.71 -14.71 -1.35
C PRO A 142 8.20 -13.92 -2.58
N ASP A 143 8.17 -14.54 -3.76
CA ASP A 143 8.27 -13.81 -5.01
C ASP A 143 6.88 -13.28 -5.39
N ILE A 144 6.78 -11.97 -5.60
CA ILE A 144 5.54 -11.31 -6.01
C ILE A 144 5.86 -10.35 -7.13
N TRP A 145 5.34 -10.59 -8.33
CA TRP A 145 5.49 -9.67 -9.45
C TRP A 145 4.15 -9.01 -9.75
N VAL A 146 4.16 -7.70 -9.94
CA VAL A 146 2.96 -6.89 -10.17
C VAL A 146 3.11 -6.10 -11.46
N TYR A 147 1.99 -5.60 -11.97
CA TYR A 147 1.90 -5.08 -13.33
C TYR A 147 2.71 -3.80 -13.59
N ASN A 148 2.67 -2.83 -12.67
CA ASN A 148 3.41 -1.58 -12.80
C ASN A 148 3.68 -0.94 -11.44
N GLU A 149 4.42 0.17 -11.45
CA GLU A 149 4.82 0.89 -10.24
C GLU A 149 3.63 1.47 -9.45
N SER A 150 2.57 1.91 -10.12
CA SER A 150 1.38 2.45 -9.44
C SER A 150 0.68 1.34 -8.66
N VAL A 151 0.49 0.18 -9.29
CA VAL A 151 -0.03 -1.01 -8.63
C VAL A 151 0.85 -1.39 -7.42
N ALA A 152 2.17 -1.45 -7.62
CA ALA A 152 3.11 -1.77 -6.56
C ALA A 152 2.97 -0.80 -5.37
N ALA A 153 2.97 0.50 -5.63
CA ALA A 153 2.82 1.53 -4.62
C ALA A 153 1.49 1.42 -3.87
N GLY A 154 0.37 1.27 -4.59
CA GLY A 154 -0.95 1.14 -3.97
C GLY A 154 -1.07 -0.09 -3.07
N LEU A 155 -0.57 -1.25 -3.51
CA LEU A 155 -0.54 -2.46 -2.67
C LEU A 155 0.36 -2.28 -1.43
N GLN A 156 1.52 -1.63 -1.58
CA GLN A 156 2.39 -1.36 -0.43
C GLN A 156 1.74 -0.39 0.57
N TYR A 157 1.08 0.67 0.09
CA TYR A 157 0.33 1.61 0.95
C TYR A 157 -0.80 0.91 1.69
N TYR A 158 -1.53 0.02 1.01
CA TYR A 158 -2.58 -0.79 1.62
C TYR A 158 -2.04 -1.63 2.79
N HIS A 159 -0.94 -2.35 2.59
CA HIS A 159 -0.31 -3.17 3.64
C HIS A 159 0.20 -2.34 4.82
N ILE A 160 0.81 -1.18 4.55
CA ILE A 160 1.22 -0.26 5.62
C ILE A 160 0.00 0.25 6.41
N GLY A 161 -1.08 0.63 5.71
CA GLY A 161 -2.33 1.03 6.36
C GLY A 161 -2.93 -0.07 7.23
N ARG A 162 -2.86 -1.33 6.78
CA ARG A 162 -3.32 -2.48 7.55
C ARG A 162 -2.49 -2.69 8.82
N MET A 163 -1.15 -2.61 8.73
CA MET A 163 -0.25 -2.69 9.89
C MET A 163 -0.53 -1.60 10.94
N LEU A 164 -0.81 -0.38 10.49
CA LEU A 164 -1.15 0.74 11.36
C LEU A 164 -2.51 0.56 12.04
N LEU A 165 -3.55 0.20 11.29
CA LEU A 165 -4.89 0.01 11.87
C LEU A 165 -4.95 -1.17 12.84
N ILE A 166 -4.34 -2.32 12.49
CA ILE A 166 -4.41 -3.50 13.37
C ILE A 166 -3.71 -3.28 14.72
N SER A 167 -2.63 -2.50 14.74
CA SER A 167 -1.89 -2.15 15.96
C SER A 167 -2.59 -1.08 16.80
N HIS A 168 -3.44 -0.26 16.20
CA HIS A 168 -4.14 0.85 16.84
C HIS A 168 -5.65 0.60 17.02
N ASP A 169 -6.10 -0.65 16.97
CA ASP A 169 -7.52 -0.98 17.14
C ASP A 169 -7.99 -0.67 18.58
N PRO A 170 -8.93 0.28 18.78
CA PRO A 170 -9.38 0.68 20.11
C PRO A 170 -10.19 -0.42 20.84
N ARG A 171 -10.58 -1.48 20.13
CA ARG A 171 -11.38 -2.60 20.64
C ARG A 171 -10.53 -3.73 21.21
N LEU A 172 -9.20 -3.61 21.16
CA LEU A 172 -8.29 -4.65 21.65
C LEU A 172 -8.44 -4.92 23.15
N PRO A 173 -8.33 -6.18 23.59
CA PRO A 173 -8.33 -6.51 25.00
C PRO A 173 -7.19 -5.81 25.74
N LYS A 174 -7.52 -5.05 26.80
CA LYS A 174 -6.55 -4.22 27.53
C LYS A 174 -5.69 -4.99 28.53
N ILE A 175 -6.16 -6.14 29.02
CA ILE A 175 -5.48 -6.93 30.06
C ILE A 175 -5.74 -8.44 29.91
N GLY A 176 -4.83 -9.24 30.48
CA GLY A 176 -5.01 -10.67 30.67
C GLY A 176 -4.60 -11.56 29.48
N PRO A 177 -4.89 -12.86 29.55
CA PRO A 177 -4.48 -13.84 28.53
C PRO A 177 -5.01 -13.54 27.12
N ALA A 178 -6.21 -12.94 27.03
CA ALA A 178 -6.81 -12.51 25.76
C ALA A 178 -5.93 -11.48 25.06
N LYS A 179 -5.41 -10.48 25.78
CA LYS A 179 -4.47 -9.48 25.24
C LYS A 179 -3.23 -10.15 24.69
N LYS A 180 -2.62 -11.07 25.43
CA LYS A 180 -1.37 -11.75 24.99
C LYS A 180 -1.60 -12.57 23.73
N LYS A 181 -2.73 -13.29 23.64
CA LYS A 181 -3.10 -14.05 22.44
C LYS A 181 -3.28 -13.13 21.24
N GLU A 182 -3.98 -12.02 21.45
CA GLU A 182 -4.28 -11.06 20.39
C GLU A 182 -3.02 -10.35 19.90
N MET A 183 -2.15 -9.88 20.80
CA MET A 183 -0.88 -9.26 20.41
C MET A 183 -0.01 -10.19 19.55
N LYS A 184 0.05 -11.48 19.87
CA LYS A 184 0.77 -12.45 19.02
C LYS A 184 0.17 -12.59 17.63
N ARG A 185 -1.17 -12.51 17.50
CA ARG A 185 -1.86 -12.53 16.21
C ARG A 185 -1.51 -11.27 15.41
N ILE A 186 -1.57 -10.11 16.08
CA ILE A 186 -1.24 -8.81 15.50
C ILE A 186 0.21 -8.78 15.00
N GLU A 187 1.18 -9.15 15.84
CA GLU A 187 2.59 -9.24 15.47
C GLU A 187 2.80 -10.16 14.26
N HIS A 188 2.12 -11.31 14.23
CA HIS A 188 2.20 -12.24 13.11
C HIS A 188 1.68 -11.62 11.80
N GLU A 189 0.52 -10.96 11.84
CA GLU A 189 -0.06 -10.30 10.66
C GLU A 189 0.82 -9.14 10.18
N MET A 190 1.31 -8.29 11.11
CA MET A 190 2.20 -7.19 10.78
C MET A 190 3.51 -7.67 10.15
N LYS A 191 4.14 -8.71 10.70
CA LYS A 191 5.34 -9.33 10.09
C LYS A 191 5.03 -9.90 8.71
N ASN A 192 3.85 -10.48 8.52
CA ASN A 192 3.46 -11.01 7.21
C ASN A 192 3.32 -9.89 6.19
N ASP A 193 2.68 -8.77 6.52
CA ASP A 193 2.56 -7.69 5.55
C ASP A 193 3.72 -6.72 5.38
N ALA A 194 4.63 -6.62 6.35
CA ALA A 194 5.97 -6.11 6.07
C ALA A 194 6.73 -6.96 5.04
N LYS A 195 6.60 -8.30 5.09
CA LYS A 195 7.21 -9.17 4.06
C LYS A 195 6.57 -9.00 2.70
N LEU A 196 5.24 -8.83 2.63
CA LEU A 196 4.56 -8.56 1.36
C LEU A 196 5.03 -7.24 0.75
N VAL A 197 5.14 -6.18 1.56
CA VAL A 197 5.67 -4.88 1.11
C VAL A 197 7.10 -5.02 0.56
N CYS A 198 7.97 -5.75 1.27
CA CYS A 198 9.34 -6.00 0.82
C CYS A 198 9.39 -6.86 -0.45
N ALA A 199 8.56 -7.91 -0.52
CA ALA A 199 8.47 -8.81 -1.67
C ALA A 199 8.03 -8.08 -2.94
N ILE A 200 7.04 -7.19 -2.84
CA ILE A 200 6.61 -6.33 -3.94
C ILE A 200 7.79 -5.45 -4.41
N ALA A 201 8.57 -4.89 -3.49
CA ALA A 201 9.73 -4.07 -3.86
C ALA A 201 10.78 -4.88 -4.62
N TYR A 202 11.11 -6.09 -4.17
CA TYR A 202 12.02 -6.98 -4.88
C TYR A 202 11.50 -7.38 -6.27
N GLY A 203 10.21 -7.70 -6.38
CA GLY A 203 9.60 -8.11 -7.65
C GLY A 203 9.58 -7.02 -8.73
N MET A 204 9.63 -5.75 -8.33
CA MET A 204 9.75 -4.61 -9.25
C MET A 204 11.20 -4.36 -9.73
N GLY A 205 12.18 -5.01 -9.11
CA GLY A 205 13.61 -4.85 -9.40
C GLY A 205 14.30 -3.78 -8.54
N GLU A 206 15.62 -3.92 -8.39
CA GLU A 206 16.43 -3.15 -7.44
C GLU A 206 16.42 -1.63 -7.66
N ALA A 207 16.21 -1.17 -8.90
CA ALA A 207 16.20 0.25 -9.24
C ALA A 207 14.81 0.91 -9.12
N ASN A 208 13.85 0.26 -8.47
CA ASN A 208 12.49 0.78 -8.30
C ASN A 208 12.28 1.57 -6.99
N PRO A 209 11.60 2.74 -7.00
CA PRO A 209 11.35 3.52 -5.79
C PRO A 209 10.46 2.83 -4.73
N THR A 210 9.85 1.67 -5.04
CA THR A 210 9.12 0.83 -4.06
C THR A 210 9.93 0.44 -2.82
N TYR A 211 11.27 0.49 -2.91
CA TYR A 211 12.14 0.29 -1.74
C TYR A 211 12.00 1.38 -0.68
N LEU A 212 11.67 2.63 -1.06
CA LEU A 212 11.43 3.72 -0.10
C LEU A 212 10.16 3.44 0.71
N THR A 213 9.12 2.94 0.05
CA THR A 213 7.89 2.48 0.72
C THR A 213 8.16 1.27 1.62
N ALA A 214 9.03 0.35 1.21
CA ALA A 214 9.43 -0.78 2.05
C ALA A 214 10.19 -0.35 3.31
N CYS A 215 10.99 0.72 3.24
CA CYS A 215 11.63 1.30 4.42
C CYS A 215 10.61 1.73 5.48
N MET A 216 9.45 2.27 5.08
CA MET A 216 8.37 2.61 6.03
C MET A 216 7.85 1.39 6.79
N ALA A 217 7.56 0.29 6.08
CA ALA A 217 7.13 -0.95 6.70
C ALA A 217 8.18 -1.50 7.69
N ILE A 218 9.45 -1.45 7.29
CA ILE A 218 10.56 -1.91 8.14
C ILE A 218 10.72 -1.02 9.37
N ALA A 219 10.60 0.30 9.23
CA ALA A 219 10.65 1.23 10.36
C ALA A 219 9.50 0.99 11.36
N LEU A 220 8.31 0.63 10.88
CA LEU A 220 7.15 0.40 11.75
C LEU A 220 7.23 -0.88 12.57
N VAL A 221 7.71 -1.98 11.97
CA VAL A 221 7.51 -3.32 12.54
C VAL A 221 8.74 -4.23 12.46
N GLY A 222 9.88 -3.69 12.02
CA GLY A 222 11.11 -4.45 11.82
C GLY A 222 11.70 -5.01 13.13
N ASP A 223 11.45 -4.34 14.24
CA ASP A 223 11.85 -4.76 15.59
C ASP A 223 11.17 -6.08 16.01
N LEU A 224 9.97 -6.36 15.50
CA LEU A 224 9.22 -7.60 15.74
C LEU A 224 9.88 -8.85 15.14
N PHE A 225 10.94 -8.73 14.35
CA PHE A 225 11.58 -9.85 13.66
C PHE A 225 12.71 -10.48 14.48
N ASP A 226 12.57 -11.76 14.80
CA ASP A 226 13.51 -12.47 15.68
C ASP A 226 14.52 -13.37 14.93
N ARG A 227 14.19 -13.76 13.69
CA ARG A 227 15.02 -14.73 12.94
C ARG A 227 16.11 -13.99 12.18
N ARG A 228 17.37 -14.41 12.38
CA ARG A 228 18.53 -13.79 11.73
C ARG A 228 18.41 -13.67 10.21
N ALA A 229 17.86 -14.68 9.54
CA ALA A 229 17.62 -14.64 8.10
C ALA A 229 16.65 -13.51 7.72
N GLU A 230 15.56 -13.34 8.47
CA GLU A 230 14.60 -12.26 8.21
C GLU A 230 15.21 -10.88 8.49
N GLN A 231 15.90 -10.74 9.61
CA GLN A 231 16.59 -9.50 9.98
C GLN A 231 17.59 -9.07 8.91
N ASN A 232 18.43 -10.01 8.42
CA ASN A 232 19.36 -9.75 7.32
C ASN A 232 18.62 -9.35 6.03
N THR A 233 17.49 -9.99 5.71
CA THR A 233 16.67 -9.60 4.56
C THR A 233 16.15 -8.17 4.68
N LEU A 234 15.65 -7.76 5.85
CA LEU A 234 15.19 -6.38 6.07
C LEU A 234 16.34 -5.39 5.94
N LEU A 235 17.52 -5.70 6.49
CA LEU A 235 18.72 -4.88 6.30
C LEU A 235 19.10 -4.75 4.83
N GLY A 236 18.99 -5.82 4.03
CA GLY A 236 19.25 -5.78 2.58
C GLY A 236 18.31 -4.85 1.82
N VAL A 237 17.03 -4.76 2.23
CA VAL A 237 16.09 -3.78 1.66
C VAL A 237 16.52 -2.35 1.98
N LEU A 238 16.93 -2.09 3.23
CA LEU A 238 17.42 -0.77 3.64
C LEU A 238 18.72 -0.40 2.92
N ASP A 239 19.64 -1.36 2.75
CA ASP A 239 20.89 -1.17 2.00
C ASP A 239 20.60 -0.82 0.54
N ASN A 240 19.69 -1.53 -0.13
CA ASN A 240 19.32 -1.20 -1.51
C ASN A 240 18.72 0.21 -1.63
N ALA A 241 17.89 0.64 -0.67
CA ALA A 241 17.33 1.99 -0.66
C ALA A 241 18.44 3.06 -0.55
N THR A 242 19.45 2.83 0.28
CA THR A 242 20.60 3.72 0.43
C THR A 242 21.49 3.71 -0.81
N ASP A 243 21.85 2.54 -1.33
CA ASP A 243 22.80 2.41 -2.43
C ASP A 243 22.24 2.91 -3.77
N ARG A 244 20.95 2.69 -4.04
CA ARG A 244 20.32 3.03 -5.32
C ARG A 244 19.74 4.44 -5.36
N PHE A 245 19.26 4.95 -4.23
CA PHE A 245 18.52 6.22 -4.18
C PHE A 245 19.16 7.27 -3.25
N GLY A 246 20.26 6.95 -2.58
CA GLY A 246 20.87 7.83 -1.58
C GLY A 246 20.00 8.03 -0.34
N TRP A 247 19.04 7.13 -0.10
CA TRP A 247 18.07 7.28 0.97
C TRP A 247 18.73 7.01 2.34
N GLN A 248 18.57 7.92 3.29
CA GLN A 248 19.20 7.80 4.61
C GLN A 248 18.44 6.78 5.48
N THR A 249 18.95 5.55 5.55
CA THR A 249 18.36 4.46 6.35
C THR A 249 19.16 4.09 7.60
N SER A 250 20.30 4.77 7.86
CA SER A 250 21.23 4.43 8.93
C SER A 250 20.57 4.39 10.32
N TYR A 251 19.75 5.39 10.65
CA TYR A 251 19.06 5.44 11.94
C TYR A 251 18.07 4.27 12.11
N ILE A 252 17.36 3.84 11.05
CA ILE A 252 16.48 2.66 11.08
C ILE A 252 17.33 1.42 11.37
N ARG A 253 18.46 1.27 10.67
CA ARG A 253 19.35 0.12 10.81
C ARG A 253 19.94 0.00 12.21
N GLU A 254 20.41 1.12 12.76
CA GLU A 254 20.98 1.17 14.11
C GLU A 254 19.93 0.81 15.16
N HIS A 255 18.76 1.44 15.08
CA HIS A 255 17.63 1.13 15.96
C HIS A 255 17.23 -0.35 15.92
N LEU A 256 17.13 -0.94 14.72
CA LEU A 256 16.79 -2.36 14.57
C LEU A 256 17.86 -3.29 15.14
N LYS A 257 19.15 -2.99 14.92
CA LYS A 257 20.24 -3.79 15.47
C LYS A 257 20.25 -3.77 17.01
N GLU A 258 19.96 -2.61 17.60
CA GLU A 258 19.78 -2.49 19.05
C GLU A 258 18.57 -3.29 19.53
N ALA A 259 17.41 -3.14 18.89
CA ALA A 259 16.19 -3.88 19.23
C ALA A 259 16.36 -5.41 19.12
N TRP A 260 17.16 -5.88 18.16
CA TRP A 260 17.48 -7.30 17.98
C TRP A 260 18.61 -7.80 18.89
N GLY A 261 19.24 -6.94 19.70
CA GLY A 261 20.34 -7.29 20.59
C GLY A 261 21.63 -7.68 19.88
N TRP A 262 21.91 -7.07 18.72
CA TRP A 262 23.15 -7.29 17.98
C TRP A 262 24.32 -6.42 18.46
N VAL A 263 24.00 -5.35 19.20
CA VAL A 263 24.92 -4.35 19.73
C VAL A 263 24.70 -4.24 21.24
#